data_AF-A0AAU3W628-F1
#
_entry.id   AF-A0AAU3W628-F1
#
_cell.length_a   1.000
_cell.length_b   1.000
_cell.length_c   1.000
_cell.angle_alpha   90.00
_cell.angle_beta   90.00
_cell.angle_gamma   90.00
#
_symmetry.space_group_name_H-M   'P 1'
#
loop_
_entity.id
_entity.type
_entity.pdbx_description
1 polymer ?
#
loop_
_entity_poly.entity_id
_entity_poly.type
_entity_poly.pdbx_seq_one_letter_code
_entity_poly.pdbx_strand_id
1 'polypeptide(L)'
;MSVEDSSSLPIPQTPTGPDPVLSAGMNIAMKWGEVLGPEKLEIALKALEPQLKRDHQAFMKRLDMQREAAERADAAAAAAAEREAQEKQEQRRHNRHMAGLAVGAVVAIAMLGAGVYVAQDAWWLAALLCGPSLLALAKIFVLRRSDPDDMKFVAGAARSSTNAASQVQPPAP
;
A
#
# COMPACT_ATOMS: atom_id res chain seq x y z
N MET A 1 -18.67 -15.91 21.70
CA MET A 1 -17.49 -15.96 20.81
C MET A 1 -17.33 -17.40 20.39
N SER A 2 -17.92 -17.78 19.26
CA SER A 2 -17.73 -19.10 18.67
C SER A 2 -17.02 -18.85 17.34
N VAL A 3 -15.76 -19.27 17.27
CA VAL A 3 -14.97 -19.27 16.05
C VAL A 3 -15.30 -20.58 15.37
N GLU A 4 -16.17 -20.53 14.37
CA GLU A 4 -16.46 -21.68 13.51
C GLU A 4 -15.32 -21.82 12.51
N ASP A 5 -14.52 -22.84 12.76
CA ASP A 5 -13.40 -23.31 11.95
C ASP A 5 -13.95 -23.95 10.64
N SER A 6 -14.38 -23.11 9.71
CA SER A 6 -14.90 -23.51 8.38
C SER A 6 -13.81 -23.48 7.31
N SER A 7 -12.64 -24.06 7.59
CA SER A 7 -11.56 -24.27 6.61
C SER A 7 -11.34 -25.75 6.33
N SER A 8 -12.39 -26.44 5.86
CA SER A 8 -12.23 -27.68 5.10
C SER A 8 -12.43 -27.35 3.62
N LEU A 9 -11.30 -27.11 2.95
CA LEU A 9 -11.24 -27.08 1.48
C LEU A 9 -11.92 -28.36 0.94
N PRO A 10 -12.80 -28.27 -0.06
CA PRO A 10 -13.36 -29.47 -0.68
C PRO A 10 -12.21 -30.25 -1.31
N ILE A 11 -11.83 -31.36 -0.67
CA ILE A 11 -10.92 -32.35 -1.21
C ILE A 11 -11.49 -32.74 -2.58
N PRO A 12 -10.69 -32.71 -3.67
CA PRO A 12 -11.14 -33.20 -4.96
C PRO A 12 -11.51 -34.66 -4.77
N GLN A 13 -12.81 -34.97 -4.79
CA GLN A 13 -13.26 -36.34 -4.77
C GLN A 13 -12.75 -36.98 -6.05
N THR A 14 -11.70 -37.79 -5.96
CA THR A 14 -11.28 -38.68 -7.03
C THR A 14 -12.47 -39.56 -7.39
N PRO A 15 -13.03 -39.46 -8.61
CA PRO A 15 -14.19 -40.25 -8.97
C PRO A 15 -13.74 -41.70 -9.18
N THR A 16 -13.99 -42.56 -8.20
CA THR A 16 -13.78 -44.01 -8.24
C THR A 16 -14.92 -44.76 -8.94
N GLY A 17 -15.77 -44.07 -9.70
CA GLY A 17 -16.85 -44.64 -10.50
C GLY A 17 -16.69 -44.31 -11.99
N PRO A 18 -17.20 -45.15 -12.91
CA PRO A 18 -17.21 -44.84 -14.33
C PRO A 18 -17.95 -43.50 -14.53
N ASP A 19 -17.26 -42.55 -15.15
CA ASP A 19 -17.71 -41.17 -15.32
C ASP A 19 -19.16 -41.16 -15.85
N PRO A 20 -20.13 -40.55 -15.12
CA PRO A 20 -21.54 -40.60 -15.48
C PRO A 20 -21.81 -40.06 -16.89
N VAL A 21 -20.97 -39.13 -17.34
CA VAL A 21 -21.04 -38.58 -18.70
C VAL A 21 -20.62 -39.61 -19.75
N LEU A 22 -19.56 -40.39 -19.47
CA LEU A 22 -19.09 -41.45 -20.37
C LEU A 22 -20.09 -42.61 -20.45
N SER A 23 -20.69 -43.01 -19.32
CA SER A 23 -21.69 -44.08 -19.30
C SER A 23 -22.99 -43.70 -20.04
N ALA A 24 -23.45 -42.45 -19.91
CA ALA A 24 -24.57 -41.92 -20.68
C ALA A 24 -24.26 -41.87 -22.19
N GLY A 25 -23.05 -41.42 -22.55
CA GLY A 25 -22.59 -41.39 -23.94
C GLY A 25 -22.55 -42.78 -24.58
N MET A 26 -22.06 -43.79 -23.85
CA MET A 26 -22.02 -45.19 -24.32
C MET A 26 -23.43 -45.77 -24.54
N ASN A 27 -24.37 -45.48 -23.65
CA ASN A 27 -25.76 -45.94 -23.76
C ASN A 27 -26.46 -45.34 -24.98
N ILE A 28 -26.18 -44.07 -25.28
CA ILE A 28 -26.65 -43.40 -26.50
C ILE A 28 -26.01 -44.08 -27.71
N ALA A 29 -24.69 -44.25 -27.74
CA ALA A 29 -24.00 -44.89 -28.87
C ALA A 29 -24.56 -46.29 -29.20
N MET A 30 -24.86 -47.11 -28.18
CA MET A 30 -25.51 -48.42 -28.38
C MET A 30 -26.89 -48.29 -29.03
N LYS A 31 -27.74 -47.38 -28.55
CA LYS A 31 -29.09 -47.16 -29.12
C LYS A 31 -29.04 -46.70 -30.58
N TRP A 32 -28.08 -45.85 -30.94
CA TRP A 32 -27.91 -45.42 -32.32
C TRP A 32 -27.34 -46.56 -33.20
N GLY A 33 -26.49 -47.43 -32.64
CA GLY A 33 -25.96 -48.61 -33.31
C GLY A 33 -27.03 -49.64 -33.66
N GLU A 34 -28.00 -49.85 -32.76
CA GLU A 34 -29.15 -50.72 -32.98
C GLU A 34 -30.09 -50.19 -34.08
N VAL A 35 -30.26 -48.87 -34.20
CA VAL A 35 -31.21 -48.24 -35.14
C VAL A 35 -30.62 -48.01 -36.53
N LEU A 36 -29.36 -47.58 -36.65
CA LEU A 36 -28.73 -47.27 -37.95
C LEU A 36 -27.89 -48.42 -38.52
N GLY A 37 -27.48 -49.38 -37.69
CA GLY A 37 -26.48 -50.39 -38.02
C GLY A 37 -25.04 -49.88 -37.87
N PRO A 38 -24.08 -50.76 -37.52
CA PRO A 38 -22.72 -50.36 -37.12
C PRO A 38 -21.95 -49.62 -38.22
N GLU A 39 -22.10 -50.01 -39.49
CA GLU A 39 -21.37 -49.36 -40.58
C GLU A 39 -21.86 -47.93 -40.88
N LYS A 40 -23.15 -47.67 -40.75
CA LYS A 40 -23.69 -46.31 -40.95
C LYS A 40 -23.33 -45.38 -39.79
N LEU A 41 -23.25 -45.93 -38.58
CA LEU A 41 -22.80 -45.21 -37.40
C LEU A 41 -21.34 -44.80 -37.53
N GLU A 42 -20.48 -45.67 -38.04
CA GLU A 42 -19.07 -45.37 -38.31
C GLU A 42 -18.92 -44.24 -39.34
N ILE A 43 -19.66 -44.29 -40.45
CA ILE A 43 -19.65 -43.23 -41.47
C ILE A 43 -20.12 -41.89 -40.87
N ALA A 44 -21.18 -41.91 -40.06
CA ALA A 44 -21.71 -40.72 -39.39
C ALA A 44 -20.71 -40.13 -38.37
N LEU A 45 -20.07 -40.98 -37.56
CA LEU A 45 -19.03 -40.56 -36.62
C LEU A 45 -17.83 -39.96 -37.34
N LYS A 46 -17.37 -40.57 -38.43
CA LYS A 46 -16.25 -40.09 -39.25
C LYS A 46 -16.55 -38.75 -39.91
N ALA A 47 -17.81 -38.50 -40.26
CA ALA A 47 -18.27 -37.20 -40.75
C ALA A 47 -18.36 -36.14 -39.63
N LEU A 48 -18.60 -36.55 -38.38
CA LEU A 48 -18.74 -35.67 -37.22
C LEU A 48 -17.39 -35.28 -36.59
N GLU A 49 -16.37 -36.15 -36.66
CA GLU A 49 -15.00 -35.90 -36.19
C GLU A 49 -14.43 -34.51 -36.56
N PRO A 50 -14.51 -34.04 -37.82
CA PRO A 50 -13.97 -32.73 -38.18
C PRO A 50 -14.71 -31.57 -37.49
N GLN A 51 -16.01 -31.69 -37.22
CA GLN A 51 -16.75 -30.69 -36.46
C GLN A 51 -16.35 -30.71 -34.99
N LEU A 52 -16.31 -31.89 -34.38
CA LEU A 52 -15.93 -32.04 -32.98
C LEU A 52 -14.51 -31.50 -32.71
N LYS A 53 -13.58 -31.71 -33.64
CA LYS A 53 -12.23 -31.17 -33.55
C LYS A 53 -12.19 -29.64 -33.59
N ARG A 54 -13.02 -29.02 -34.44
CA ARG A 54 -13.13 -27.56 -34.52
C ARG A 54 -13.72 -26.97 -33.24
N ASP A 55 -14.77 -27.59 -32.72
CA ASP A 55 -15.43 -27.12 -31.49
C ASP A 55 -14.51 -27.29 -30.29
N HIS A 56 -13.81 -28.42 -30.20
CA HIS A 56 -12.82 -28.64 -29.15
C HIS A 56 -11.68 -27.62 -29.22
N GLN A 57 -11.15 -27.33 -30.41
CA GLN A 57 -10.13 -26.29 -30.58
C GLN A 57 -10.65 -24.90 -30.21
N ALA A 58 -11.89 -24.57 -30.58
CA ALA A 58 -12.51 -23.31 -30.21
C ALA A 58 -12.72 -23.20 -28.69
N PHE A 59 -13.12 -24.29 -28.05
CA PHE A 59 -13.29 -24.38 -26.60
C PHE A 59 -11.95 -24.20 -25.88
N MET A 60 -10.90 -24.90 -26.31
CA MET A 60 -9.57 -24.78 -25.72
C MET A 60 -9.02 -23.35 -25.84
N LYS A 61 -9.15 -22.73 -27.02
CA LYS A 61 -8.76 -21.32 -27.20
C LYS A 61 -9.52 -20.36 -26.28
N ARG A 62 -10.81 -20.60 -26.04
CA ARG A 62 -11.60 -19.79 -25.10
C ARG A 62 -11.12 -19.96 -23.67
N LEU A 63 -10.81 -21.19 -23.26
CA LEU A 63 -10.26 -21.46 -21.94
C LEU A 63 -8.90 -20.79 -21.74
N ASP A 64 -8.02 -20.86 -22.74
CA ASP A 64 -6.71 -20.19 -22.70
C ASP A 64 -6.88 -18.67 -22.58
N MET A 65 -7.76 -18.07 -23.40
CA MET A 65 -8.08 -16.64 -23.29
C MET A 65 -8.64 -16.26 -21.92
N GLN A 66 -9.48 -17.11 -21.31
CA GLN A 66 -10.01 -16.87 -19.96
C GLN A 66 -8.91 -16.94 -18.90
N ARG A 67 -7.98 -17.91 -19.00
CA ARG A 67 -6.84 -18.04 -18.09
C ARG A 67 -5.94 -16.83 -18.17
N GLU A 68 -5.56 -16.42 -19.37
CA GLU A 68 -4.74 -15.22 -19.55
C GLU A 68 -5.44 -13.95 -19.04
N ALA A 69 -6.76 -13.84 -19.22
CA ALA A 69 -7.52 -12.71 -18.70
C ALA A 69 -7.57 -12.70 -17.17
N ALA A 70 -7.74 -13.86 -16.54
CA ALA A 70 -7.70 -14.02 -15.09
C ALA A 70 -6.31 -13.65 -14.54
N GLU A 71 -5.24 -14.18 -15.13
CA GLU A 71 -3.87 -13.86 -14.73
C GLU A 71 -3.56 -12.35 -14.84
N ARG A 72 -4.03 -11.69 -15.91
CA ARG A 72 -3.89 -10.23 -16.05
C ARG A 72 -4.69 -9.46 -15.00
N ALA A 73 -5.90 -9.92 -14.68
CA ALA A 73 -6.73 -9.30 -13.66
C ALA A 73 -6.10 -9.44 -12.26
N ASP A 74 -5.57 -10.62 -11.93
CA ASP A 74 -4.88 -10.88 -10.67
C ASP A 74 -3.61 -10.05 -10.54
N ALA A 75 -2.81 -9.95 -11.60
CA ALA A 75 -1.61 -9.11 -11.64
C ALA A 75 -1.95 -7.62 -11.49
N ALA A 76 -3.04 -7.15 -12.12
CA ALA A 76 -3.49 -5.77 -11.98
C ALA A 76 -4.00 -5.47 -10.56
N ALA A 77 -4.72 -6.41 -9.95
CA ALA A 77 -5.20 -6.29 -8.57
C ALA A 77 -4.03 -6.25 -7.57
N ALA A 78 -3.01 -7.11 -7.75
CA ALA A 78 -1.81 -7.08 -6.93
C ALA A 78 -1.07 -5.74 -7.05
N ALA A 79 -0.86 -5.25 -8.28
CA ALA A 79 -0.20 -3.96 -8.50
C ALA A 79 -0.98 -2.78 -7.91
N ALA A 80 -2.32 -2.81 -7.95
CA ALA A 80 -3.15 -1.79 -7.31
C ALA A 80 -3.03 -1.83 -5.77
N ALA A 81 -3.06 -3.01 -5.18
CA ALA A 81 -2.90 -3.19 -3.74
C ALA A 81 -1.53 -2.69 -3.24
N GLU A 82 -0.47 -2.92 -4.01
CA GLU A 82 0.88 -2.40 -3.69
C GLU A 82 0.93 -0.88 -3.70
N ARG A 83 0.30 -0.22 -4.69
CA ARG A 83 0.23 1.24 -4.76
C ARG A 83 -0.50 1.83 -3.56
N GLU A 84 -1.65 1.27 -3.20
CA GLU A 84 -2.40 1.71 -2.02
C GLU A 84 -1.59 1.53 -0.72
N ALA A 85 -0.83 0.44 -0.61
CA ALA A 85 0.01 0.19 0.54
C ALA A 85 1.14 1.22 0.65
N GLN A 86 1.76 1.61 -0.47
CA GLN A 86 2.79 2.64 -0.51
C GLN A 86 2.21 4.01 -0.12
N GLU A 87 1.07 4.41 -0.69
CA GLU A 87 0.42 5.69 -0.37
C GLU A 87 0.06 5.79 1.12
N LYS A 88 -0.47 4.71 1.71
CA LYS A 88 -0.78 4.67 3.15
C LYS A 88 0.49 4.80 4.00
N GLN A 89 1.61 4.25 3.57
CA GLN A 89 2.89 4.39 4.28
C GLN A 89 3.42 5.83 4.19
N GLU A 90 3.35 6.45 3.02
CA GLU A 90 3.76 7.85 2.82
C GLU A 90 2.91 8.81 3.65
N GLN A 91 1.59 8.62 3.68
CA GLN A 91 0.69 9.41 4.53
C GLN A 91 1.03 9.28 6.02
N ARG A 92 1.30 8.05 6.50
CA ARG A 92 1.69 7.84 7.91
C ARG A 92 3.01 8.52 8.23
N ARG A 93 3.99 8.47 7.32
CA ARG A 93 5.27 9.16 7.48
C ARG A 93 5.07 10.68 7.50
N HIS A 94 4.23 11.20 6.60
CA HIS A 94 3.90 12.62 6.54
C HIS A 94 3.23 13.10 7.83
N ASN A 95 2.23 12.35 8.32
CA ASN A 95 1.49 12.69 9.52
C ASN A 95 2.37 12.65 10.77
N ARG A 96 3.24 11.64 10.91
CA ARG A 96 4.21 11.59 12.03
C ARG A 96 5.18 12.76 11.99
N HIS A 97 5.67 13.11 10.81
CA HIS A 97 6.56 14.24 10.64
C HIS A 97 5.85 15.56 10.99
N MET A 98 4.63 15.77 10.48
CA MET A 98 3.82 16.95 10.80
C MET A 98 3.45 17.05 12.28
N ALA A 99 3.12 15.92 12.92
CA ALA A 99 2.86 15.87 14.35
C ALA A 99 4.10 16.25 15.17
N GLY A 100 5.28 15.75 14.78
CA GLY A 100 6.55 16.16 15.40
C GLY A 100 6.81 17.66 15.28
N LEU A 101 6.54 18.25 14.11
CA LEU A 101 6.66 19.70 13.89
C LEU A 101 5.68 20.50 14.75
N ALA A 102 4.42 20.07 14.83
CA ALA A 102 3.40 20.73 15.65
C ALA A 102 3.76 20.70 17.14
N VAL A 103 4.20 19.55 17.64
CA VAL A 103 4.66 19.41 19.04
C VAL A 103 5.87 20.31 19.29
N GLY A 104 6.86 20.32 18.40
CA GLY A 104 8.03 21.20 18.51
C GLY A 104 7.66 22.68 18.55
N ALA A 105 6.73 23.11 17.68
CA ALA A 105 6.24 24.48 17.65
C ALA A 105 5.52 24.87 18.95
N VAL A 106 4.64 24.00 19.46
CA VAL A 106 3.93 24.23 20.73
C VAL A 106 4.92 24.36 21.89
N VAL A 107 5.93 23.49 21.96
CA VAL A 107 6.96 23.54 23.01
C VAL A 107 7.79 24.82 22.92
N ALA A 108 8.18 25.25 21.71
CA ALA A 108 8.92 26.50 21.51
C ALA A 108 8.11 27.73 21.95
N ILE A 109 6.82 27.79 21.59
CA ILE A 109 5.91 28.86 22.04
C ILE A 109 5.76 28.85 23.56
N ALA A 110 5.60 27.67 24.17
CA ALA A 110 5.50 27.54 25.62
C ALA A 110 6.77 28.02 26.34
N MET A 111 7.95 27.64 25.84
CA MET A 111 9.23 28.11 26.41
C MET A 111 9.42 29.62 26.28
N LEU A 112 9.04 30.19 25.14
CA LEU A 112 9.07 31.64 24.91
C LEU A 112 8.12 32.35 25.89
N GLY A 113 6.87 31.88 25.99
CA GLY A 113 5.87 32.41 26.90
C GLY A 113 6.33 32.36 28.37
N ALA A 114 6.92 31.24 28.79
CA ALA A 114 7.50 31.10 30.11
C ALA A 114 8.65 32.08 30.35
N GLY A 115 9.55 32.26 29.38
CA GLY A 115 10.65 33.23 29.46
C GLY A 115 10.16 34.68 29.61
N VAL A 116 9.14 35.07 28.85
CA VAL A 116 8.52 36.40 28.96
C VAL A 116 7.84 36.59 30.31
N TYR A 117 7.16 35.56 30.81
CA TYR A 117 6.48 35.62 32.10
C TYR A 117 7.46 35.78 33.28
N VAL A 118 8.64 35.16 33.21
CA VAL A 118 9.65 35.21 34.29
C VAL A 118 10.45 36.53 34.26
N ALA A 119 10.70 37.12 33.09
CA ALA A 119 11.48 38.35 32.92
C ALA A 119 10.59 39.59 32.73
N GLN A 120 9.73 39.89 33.71
CA GLN A 120 8.75 41.00 33.60
C GLN A 120 9.41 42.39 33.50
N ASP A 121 10.54 42.61 34.16
CA ASP A 121 11.20 43.93 34.22
C ASP A 121 12.00 44.30 32.96
N ALA A 122 12.25 43.36 32.03
CA ALA A 122 13.10 43.60 30.85
C ALA A 122 12.60 42.87 29.58
N TRP A 123 11.29 42.77 29.39
CA TRP A 123 10.65 42.07 28.27
C TRP A 123 11.12 42.55 26.87
N TRP A 124 11.51 43.82 26.74
CA TRP A 124 11.99 44.40 25.48
C TRP A 124 13.41 43.95 25.08
N LEU A 125 14.29 43.68 26.04
CA LEU A 125 15.64 43.14 25.77
C LEU A 125 15.57 41.66 25.36
N ALA A 126 14.68 40.90 25.98
CA ALA A 126 14.40 39.52 25.58
C ALA A 126 13.82 39.46 24.15
N ALA A 127 12.91 40.39 23.80
CA ALA A 127 12.35 40.48 22.45
C ALA A 127 13.40 40.88 21.40
N LEU A 128 14.32 41.79 21.70
CA LEU A 128 15.41 42.19 20.79
C LEU A 128 16.47 41.09 20.60
N LEU A 129 16.80 40.35 21.67
CA LEU A 129 17.79 39.27 21.60
C LEU A 129 17.21 37.99 20.99
N CYS A 130 15.93 37.70 21.23
CA CYS A 130 15.27 36.50 20.70
C CYS A 130 14.62 36.74 19.33
N GLY A 131 14.31 38.00 18.98
CA GLY A 131 13.57 38.39 17.78
C GLY A 131 14.10 37.82 16.46
N PRO A 132 15.40 37.94 16.13
CA PRO A 132 15.94 37.42 14.88
C PRO A 132 15.90 35.89 14.80
N SER A 133 16.22 35.21 15.91
CA SER A 133 16.19 33.74 16.02
C SER A 133 14.76 33.21 15.96
N LEU A 134 13.80 33.91 16.53
CA LEU A 134 12.36 33.61 16.46
C LEU A 134 11.80 33.85 15.06
N LEU A 135 12.21 34.92 14.39
CA LEU A 135 11.78 35.22 13.03
C LEU A 135 12.37 34.19 12.06
N ALA A 136 13.60 33.73 12.28
CA ALA A 136 14.21 32.64 11.53
C ALA A 136 13.50 31.30 11.80
N LEU A 137 13.24 30.94 13.06
CA LEU A 137 12.50 29.72 13.41
C LEU A 137 11.07 29.75 12.87
N ALA A 138 10.35 30.86 13.04
CA ALA A 138 9.02 31.05 12.49
C ALA A 138 9.04 30.96 10.96
N LYS A 139 10.03 31.54 10.29
CA LYS A 139 10.19 31.43 8.83
C LYS A 139 10.50 30.00 8.39
N ILE A 140 11.38 29.30 9.08
CA ILE A 140 11.74 27.90 8.79
C ILE A 140 10.53 26.97 9.00
N PHE A 141 9.77 27.17 10.09
CA PHE A 141 8.62 26.33 10.43
C PHE A 141 7.32 26.71 9.67
N VAL A 142 7.11 27.98 9.31
CA VAL A 142 5.88 28.47 8.64
C VAL A 142 6.01 28.50 7.12
N LEU A 143 7.15 28.92 6.56
CA LEU A 143 7.34 29.03 5.09
C LEU A 143 7.87 27.76 4.42
N ARG A 144 8.20 26.72 5.20
CA ARG A 144 8.39 25.35 4.69
C ARG A 144 9.45 25.24 3.56
N ARG A 145 10.45 26.13 3.56
CA ARG A 145 11.60 26.09 2.65
C ARG A 145 12.88 26.15 3.49
N SER A 146 13.21 25.02 4.10
CA SER A 146 14.49 24.79 4.77
C SER A 146 15.58 24.64 3.71
N ASP A 147 16.23 25.75 3.35
CA ASP A 147 17.50 25.72 2.63
C ASP A 147 18.58 25.23 3.62
N PRO A 148 19.46 24.26 3.29
CA PRO A 148 20.51 23.75 4.19
C PRO A 148 21.42 24.83 4.80
N ASP A 149 21.45 26.03 4.24
CA ASP A 149 22.19 27.16 4.80
C ASP A 149 21.54 27.72 6.08
N ASP A 150 20.22 27.66 6.25
CA ASP A 150 19.55 28.13 7.47
C ASP A 150 19.90 27.28 8.70
N MET A 151 20.13 25.96 8.51
CA MET A 151 20.61 25.09 9.60
C MET A 151 22.02 25.47 10.08
N LYS A 152 22.87 26.00 9.19
CA LYS A 152 24.21 26.47 9.55
C LYS A 152 24.14 27.76 10.37
N PHE A 153 23.21 28.65 10.06
CA PHE A 153 22.97 29.87 10.85
C PHE A 153 22.41 29.55 12.23
N VAL A 154 21.49 28.59 12.35
CA VAL A 154 20.97 28.16 13.67
C VAL A 154 22.07 27.50 14.51
N ALA A 155 22.89 26.62 13.92
CA ALA A 155 24.02 26.00 14.62
C ALA A 155 25.09 27.02 15.03
N GLY A 156 25.36 28.02 14.18
CA GLY A 156 26.26 29.12 14.49
C GLY A 156 25.72 30.02 15.61
N ALA A 157 24.44 30.37 15.56
CA ALA A 157 23.78 31.19 16.57
C ALA A 157 23.71 30.47 17.93
N ALA A 158 23.39 29.17 17.95
CA ALA A 158 23.36 28.36 19.17
C ALA A 158 24.75 28.23 19.82
N ARG A 159 25.81 28.08 19.00
CA ARG A 159 27.19 28.11 19.50
C ARG A 159 27.57 29.49 20.03
N SER A 160 27.17 30.55 19.35
CA SER A 160 27.44 31.92 19.76
C SER A 160 26.72 32.29 21.07
N SER A 161 25.47 31.87 21.26
CA SER A 161 24.72 32.09 22.50
C SER A 161 25.30 31.30 23.68
N THR A 162 25.74 30.06 23.43
CA THR A 162 26.42 29.24 24.46
C THR A 162 27.75 29.87 24.87
N ASN A 163 28.51 30.37 23.90
CA ASN A 163 29.78 31.07 24.16
C ASN A 163 29.57 32.41 24.88
N ALA A 164 28.53 33.17 24.52
CA ALA A 164 28.18 34.42 25.19
C ALA A 164 27.73 34.19 26.65
N ALA A 165 26.95 33.12 26.90
CA ALA A 165 26.55 32.73 28.25
C ALA A 165 27.76 32.29 29.11
N SER A 166 28.78 31.67 28.50
CA SER A 166 30.01 31.30 29.21
C SER A 166 30.95 32.47 29.53
N GLN A 167 30.79 33.64 28.89
CA GLN A 167 31.59 34.83 29.19
C GLN A 167 31.03 35.72 30.31
N VAL A 168 29.80 35.46 30.78
CA VAL A 168 29.21 36.19 31.93
C VAL A 168 29.49 35.42 33.22
N GLN A 169 30.77 35.30 33.58
CA GLN A 169 31.19 34.85 34.91
C GLN A 169 31.44 36.11 35.76
N PRO A 170 30.73 36.32 36.89
CA PRO A 170 30.86 37.55 37.67
C PRO A 170 32.27 37.66 38.30
N PRO A 171 32.86 38.86 38.43
CA PRO A 171 34.14 39.02 39.12
C PRO A 171 33.97 38.58 40.58
N ALA A 172 34.88 37.72 41.03
CA ALA A 172 34.91 37.22 42.40
C ALA A 172 35.13 38.38 43.39
N PRO A 173 34.46 38.36 44.57
CA PRO A 173 34.73 39.31 45.65
C PRO A 173 36.12 39.09 46.28
#